data_AF-A0A818WNV3-F1
#
_entry.id   AF-A0A818WNV3-F1
#
_cell.length_a   1.000
_cell.length_b   1.000
_cell.length_c   1.000
_cell.angle_alpha   90.00
_cell.angle_beta   90.00
_cell.angle_gamma   90.00
#
_symmetry.space_group_name_H-M   'P 1'
#
loop_
_entity.id
_entity.type
_entity.pdbx_description
1 polymer ?
#
loop_
_entity_poly.entity_id
_entity_poly.type
_entity_poly.pdbx_seq_one_letter_code
_entity_poly.pdbx_strand_id
1 'polypeptide(L)'
;MDNQSSYKKVKHLEKDGKKHSPALTTAHKDLRLSWAKDHMTWNNECHKVVWSDEKKFNLDGPDGGDSVMIWASFGWGGKSSICFVDG
;
A
#
# COMPACT_ATOMS: atom_id res chain seq x y z
N MET A 1 13.97 40.21 -20.97
CA MET A 1 15.12 39.63 -20.21
C MET A 1 14.58 38.37 -19.60
N ASP A 2 14.79 37.29 -20.33
CA ASP A 2 13.95 36.12 -20.30
C ASP A 2 14.52 35.18 -19.24
N ASN A 3 13.84 35.06 -18.10
CA ASN A 3 14.28 34.13 -17.05
C ASN A 3 13.73 32.74 -17.32
N GLN A 4 14.35 32.09 -18.30
CA GLN A 4 14.10 30.70 -18.67
C GLN A 4 14.67 29.80 -17.57
N SER A 5 13.87 29.56 -16.51
CA SER A 5 14.24 28.64 -15.43
C SER A 5 14.35 27.23 -15.99
N SER A 6 15.60 26.77 -16.13
CA SER A 6 16.01 25.50 -16.70
C SER A 6 15.35 24.31 -16.01
N TYR A 7 14.37 23.67 -16.68
CA TYR A 7 13.85 22.37 -16.26
C TYR A 7 14.96 21.31 -16.33
N LYS A 8 15.45 20.85 -15.18
CA LYS A 8 16.34 19.69 -15.11
C LYS A 8 15.54 18.42 -15.37
N LYS A 9 15.87 17.70 -16.44
CA LYS A 9 15.28 16.40 -16.79
C LYS A 9 15.63 15.40 -15.68
N VAL A 10 14.62 14.99 -14.91
CA VAL A 10 14.76 13.96 -13.88
C VAL A 10 15.13 12.63 -14.54
N LYS A 11 16.15 11.96 -13.99
CA LYS A 11 16.52 10.61 -14.39
C LYS A 11 15.33 9.70 -14.07
N HIS A 12 14.99 8.79 -15.00
CA HIS A 12 13.95 7.80 -14.76
C HIS A 12 14.37 6.98 -13.53
N LEU A 13 13.55 7.01 -12.48
CA LEU A 13 13.76 6.26 -11.26
C LEU A 13 13.80 4.77 -11.63
N GLU A 14 14.99 4.18 -11.54
CA GLU A 14 15.15 2.74 -11.66
C GLU A 14 14.43 2.13 -10.45
N LYS A 15 13.36 1.38 -10.70
CA LYS A 15 12.57 0.79 -9.64
C LYS A 15 13.46 -0.20 -8.90
N ASP A 16 13.79 0.07 -7.64
CA ASP A 16 14.30 -0.93 -6.73
C ASP A 16 13.39 -2.17 -6.85
N GLY A 17 14.00 -3.29 -7.24
CA GLY A 17 13.27 -4.50 -7.62
C GLY A 17 12.21 -4.82 -6.56
N LYS A 18 10.94 -4.89 -6.97
CA LYS A 18 9.86 -5.29 -6.07
C LYS A 18 10.30 -6.58 -5.38
N LYS A 19 10.33 -6.61 -4.04
CA LYS A 19 10.43 -7.88 -3.29
C LYS A 19 9.41 -8.83 -3.91
N HIS A 20 9.89 -9.92 -4.49
CA HIS A 20 9.01 -10.88 -5.15
C HIS A 20 7.96 -11.33 -4.14
N SER A 21 6.68 -11.19 -4.48
CA SER A 21 5.61 -11.79 -3.69
C SER A 21 5.96 -13.25 -3.47
N PRO A 22 5.91 -13.75 -2.22
CA PRO A 22 6.26 -15.14 -1.96
C PRO A 22 5.40 -16.07 -2.81
N ALA A 23 6.01 -17.13 -3.34
CA ALA A 23 5.29 -18.10 -4.15
C ALA A 23 4.12 -18.68 -3.35
N LEU A 24 2.93 -18.75 -3.97
CA LEU A 24 1.76 -19.36 -3.34
C LEU A 24 1.98 -20.86 -3.23
N THR A 25 2.25 -21.34 -2.02
CA THR A 25 2.22 -22.76 -1.68
C THR A 25 0.82 -23.32 -1.89
N THR A 26 0.69 -24.64 -2.04
CA THR A 26 -0.61 -25.31 -2.12
C THR A 26 -1.46 -25.01 -0.89
N ALA A 27 -0.87 -25.05 0.31
CA ALA A 27 -1.54 -24.70 1.55
C ALA A 27 -2.12 -23.27 1.55
N HIS A 28 -1.38 -22.28 1.02
CA HIS A 28 -1.92 -20.91 0.90
C HIS A 28 -3.14 -20.85 -0.04
N LYS A 29 -3.14 -21.63 -1.12
CA LYS A 29 -4.26 -21.67 -2.08
C LYS A 29 -5.49 -22.32 -1.44
N ASP A 30 -5.29 -23.43 -0.72
CA ASP A 30 -6.40 -24.14 -0.05
C ASP A 30 -7.04 -23.27 1.02
N LEU A 31 -6.24 -22.59 1.85
CA LEU A 31 -6.73 -21.66 2.87
C LEU A 31 -7.47 -20.45 2.26
N ARG A 32 -6.94 -19.88 1.18
CA ARG A 32 -7.64 -18.78 0.47
C ARG A 32 -8.95 -19.27 -0.14
N LEU A 33 -8.98 -20.49 -0.67
CA LEU A 33 -10.16 -21.08 -1.28
C LEU A 33 -11.22 -21.41 -0.23
N SER A 34 -10.85 -21.98 0.91
CA SER A 34 -11.78 -22.26 2.00
C SER A 34 -12.39 -20.98 2.53
N TRP A 35 -11.56 -19.96 2.82
CA TRP A 35 -12.03 -18.66 3.28
C TRP A 35 -13.02 -18.03 2.29
N ALA A 36 -12.71 -18.05 0.99
CA ALA A 36 -13.60 -17.51 -0.04
C ALA A 36 -14.93 -18.26 -0.12
N LYS A 37 -14.93 -19.59 0.01
CA LYS A 37 -16.17 -20.40 0.03
C LYS A 37 -17.02 -20.09 1.26
N ASP A 38 -16.41 -20.00 2.43
CA ASP A 38 -17.11 -19.73 3.70
C ASP A 38 -17.76 -18.34 3.71
N HIS A 39 -17.21 -17.40 2.94
CA HIS A 39 -17.63 -16.00 2.91
C HIS A 39 -18.34 -15.62 1.59
N MET A 40 -18.58 -16.58 0.69
CA MET A 40 -19.17 -16.33 -0.63
C MET A 40 -20.60 -15.76 -0.55
N THR A 41 -21.34 -16.12 0.51
CA THR A 41 -22.72 -15.72 0.73
C THR A 41 -22.85 -14.43 1.54
N TRP A 42 -21.73 -13.77 1.87
CA TRP A 42 -21.77 -12.48 2.55
C TRP A 42 -22.41 -11.42 1.67
N ASN A 43 -23.45 -10.79 2.21
CA ASN A 43 -24.25 -9.78 1.53
C ASN A 43 -23.99 -8.40 2.14
N ASN A 44 -24.12 -8.27 3.46
CA ASN A 44 -23.91 -7.01 4.20
C ASN A 44 -22.89 -7.16 5.35
N GLU A 45 -22.37 -8.37 5.57
CA GLU A 45 -21.41 -8.70 6.61
C GLU A 45 -20.09 -7.94 6.42
N CYS A 46 -19.71 -7.71 5.16
CA CYS A 46 -18.61 -6.84 4.77
C CYS A 46 -18.71 -5.42 5.36
N HIS A 47 -19.92 -4.92 5.64
CA HIS A 47 -20.10 -3.58 6.21
C HIS A 47 -19.67 -3.48 7.67
N LYS A 48 -19.56 -4.61 8.37
CA LYS A 48 -19.06 -4.69 9.74
C LYS A 48 -17.55 -4.85 9.81
N VAL A 49 -16.89 -5.09 8.68
CA VAL A 49 -15.45 -5.31 8.61
C VAL A 49 -14.72 -3.97 8.52
N VAL A 50 -13.76 -3.77 9.42
CA VAL A 50 -12.76 -2.71 9.32
C VAL A 50 -11.48 -3.31 8.74
N TRP A 51 -11.05 -2.76 7.62
CA TRP A 51 -9.84 -3.14 6.90
C TRP A 51 -8.70 -2.21 7.33
N SER A 52 -7.51 -2.75 7.59
CA SER A 52 -6.34 -1.97 7.95
C SER A 52 -5.11 -2.47 7.21
N ASP A 53 -4.21 -1.57 6.83
CA ASP A 53 -2.95 -1.91 6.19
C ASP A 53 -1.86 -0.88 6.51
N GLU A 54 -0.61 -1.28 6.32
CA GLU A 54 0.56 -0.42 6.43
C GLU A 54 1.10 -0.08 5.04
N LYS A 55 1.44 1.19 4.83
CA LYS A 55 2.04 1.65 3.59
C LYS A 55 3.27 2.50 3.83
N LYS A 56 4.40 2.03 3.29
CA LYS A 56 5.63 2.81 3.14
C LYS A 56 5.57 3.67 1.87
N PHE A 57 5.78 4.98 2.02
CA PHE A 57 5.92 5.95 0.95
C PHE A 57 7.38 6.43 0.92
N ASN A 58 8.03 6.30 -0.24
CA ASN A 58 9.38 6.82 -0.44
C ASN A 58 9.28 8.30 -0.83
N LEU A 59 10.00 9.17 -0.12
CA LEU A 59 10.13 10.58 -0.46
C LEU A 59 11.34 10.72 -1.39
N ASP A 60 11.09 10.88 -2.69
CA ASP A 60 12.15 11.09 -3.68
C ASP A 60 12.69 12.52 -3.58
N GLY A 61 13.55 12.77 -2.60
CA GLY A 61 14.30 14.02 -2.41
C GLY A 61 15.73 13.93 -2.98
N PRO A 62 16.34 15.06 -3.40
CA PRO A 62 17.71 15.08 -3.94
C PRO A 62 18.78 14.53 -2.98
N ASP A 63 18.49 14.49 -1.68
CA ASP A 63 19.41 14.00 -0.64
C ASP A 63 19.16 12.53 -0.23
N GLY A 64 18.19 11.85 -0.85
CA GLY A 64 18.03 10.39 -0.79
C GLY A 64 17.63 9.81 0.58
N GLY A 65 16.51 9.08 0.61
CA GLY A 65 16.33 8.01 1.60
C GLY A 65 15.22 8.19 2.63
N ASP A 66 14.58 9.35 2.70
CA ASP A 66 13.47 9.51 3.64
C ASP A 66 12.25 8.74 3.15
N SER A 67 11.64 8.00 4.06
CA SER A 67 10.43 7.23 3.78
C SER A 67 9.50 7.36 4.96
N VAL A 68 8.23 7.56 4.67
CA VAL A 68 7.20 7.68 5.70
C VAL A 68 6.38 6.41 5.70
N MET A 69 6.25 5.80 6.87
CA MET A 69 5.33 4.69 7.07
C MET A 69 4.03 5.21 7.67
N ILE A 70 2.93 4.75 7.09
CA ILE A 70 1.60 5.13 7.50
C ILE A 70 0.82 3.86 7.82
N TRP A 71 0.06 3.90 8.91
CA TRP A 71 -1.00 2.95 9.20
C TRP A 71 -2.37 3.62 9.04
N ALA A 72 -3.29 2.97 8.35
CA ALA A 72 -4.64 3.48 8.16
C ALA A 72 -5.64 2.33 8.16
N SER A 73 -6.89 2.65 8.51
CA SER A 73 -8.00 1.71 8.42
C SER A 73 -9.24 2.34 7.78
N PHE A 74 -10.09 1.52 7.19
CA PHE A 74 -11.35 1.94 6.60
C PHE A 74 -12.38 0.83 6.66
N GLY A 75 -13.65 1.20 6.68
CA GLY A 75 -14.77 0.28 6.57
C GLY A 75 -15.92 0.94 5.82
N TRP A 76 -17.08 0.29 5.79
CA TRP A 76 -18.26 0.83 5.13
C TRP A 76 -18.69 2.21 5.68
N GLY A 77 -18.53 2.43 6.98
CA GLY A 77 -18.88 3.69 7.65
C GLY A 77 -17.89 4.85 7.43
N GLY A 78 -16.76 4.63 6.75
CA GLY A 78 -15.77 5.67 6.49
C GLY A 78 -14.34 5.25 6.79
N LYS A 79 -13.44 6.25 6.85
CA LYS A 79 -11.99 6.07 7.06
C LYS A 79 -11.64 6.44 8.51
N SER A 80 -10.69 5.73 9.10
CA SER A 80 -10.08 6.13 10.38
C SER A 80 -9.12 7.29 10.19
N SER A 81 -8.65 7.85 11.31
CA SER A 81 -7.45 8.68 11.29
C SER A 81 -6.26 7.91 10.73
N ILE A 82 -5.41 8.62 10.00
CA ILE A 82 -4.10 8.15 9.54
C ILE A 82 -3.12 8.24 10.71
N CYS A 83 -2.28 7.22 10.89
CA CYS A 83 -1.23 7.21 11.91
C CYS A 83 0.13 7.16 11.21
N PHE A 84 1.07 7.98 11.66
CA PHE A 84 2.46 7.90 11.24
C PHE A 84 3.17 6.90 12.15
N VAL A 85 3.89 5.97 11.55
CA VAL A 85 4.70 5.00 12.28
C VAL A 85 6.12 5.55 12.29
N ASP A 86 6.59 5.96 13.47
CA ASP A 86 7.99 6.32 13.66
C ASP A 86 8.84 5.05 13.52
N GLY A 87 9.87 5.13 12.65
CA GLY A 87 10.77 4.03 12.31
C GLY A 87 12.13 4.13 13.00
#